data_AF-A0A9P9LWM3-F1
#
_entry.id   AF-A0A9P9LWM3-F1
#
_cell.length_a   1.000
_cell.length_b   1.000
_cell.length_c   1.000
_cell.angle_alpha   90.00
_cell.angle_beta   90.00
_cell.angle_gamma   90.00
#
_symmetry.space_group_name_H-M   'P 1'
#
loop_
_entity.id
_entity.type
_entity.pdbx_description
1 polymer ?
#
loop_
_entity_poly.entity_id
_entity_poly.type
_entity_poly.pdbx_seq_one_letter_code
_entity_poly.pdbx_strand_id
1 'polypeptide(L)'
;MVRGVIRTVSNTNVVFWRGMLLATKEDGPPFAMDPVTLETVGRYDFEGQVESPTFTAHPKFDPNTGEMVCFGYEAGGDGHDGSCDIVVYTIDKHGVKTEECWYKAPFCGMIHDCGLSENYLVLPMTPLKCTSVENMKNGGNHFAWDPNEDQLYGIVPRRGGKPEDIVWLRADNGFHGHVAGCYENSDGHIVFDLTIASDNVFFFFPPLNTPSSTLSKRNALTSPTYRWILDPSTPTNTRITPSSVFDINGEFSRIDDRFVTKKYNHFWQVQIDPSKPYDFQKCGSPAGGLFNSLGHFTWDGREKDVYWAGPTTTFQEPVFVPRGTSSADPKSEPEPAPVEGDGYLLVLLNHLDELRNDILIFDALELAKGPIAAIHMPFKLKLGLHGNFVDQRDIDAWQLLRKEDGEVGPVRKAERPLKWQVALEKEGVDGMNGTMLE
;
A
#
# COMPACT_ATOMS: atom_id res chain seq x y z
N MET A 1 1.37 -17.48 21.81
CA MET A 1 2.16 -16.42 21.14
C MET A 1 3.48 -16.27 21.88
N VAL A 2 4.61 -16.10 21.17
CA VAL A 2 5.92 -15.85 21.82
C VAL A 2 5.95 -14.39 22.25
N ARG A 3 6.15 -14.14 23.54
CA ARG A 3 6.06 -12.80 24.13
C ARG A 3 7.32 -11.98 23.81
N GLY A 4 7.16 -10.68 23.57
CA GLY A 4 8.29 -9.76 23.34
C GLY A 4 8.91 -9.84 21.95
N VAL A 5 8.37 -10.69 21.05
CA VAL A 5 8.88 -10.86 19.69
C VAL A 5 8.12 -9.96 18.73
N ILE A 6 8.85 -9.31 17.83
CA ILE A 6 8.28 -8.57 16.69
C ILE A 6 7.69 -9.59 15.71
N ARG A 7 6.39 -9.49 15.44
CA ARG A 7 5.62 -10.54 14.75
C ARG A 7 5.48 -10.33 13.24
N THR A 8 5.94 -9.19 12.75
CA THR A 8 5.84 -8.83 11.34
C THR A 8 6.45 -9.89 10.44
N VAL A 9 5.70 -10.23 9.41
CA VAL A 9 6.13 -11.17 8.37
C VAL A 9 6.73 -10.47 7.15
N SER A 10 6.79 -9.12 7.17
CA SER A 10 7.39 -8.29 6.11
C SER A 10 6.96 -8.68 4.69
N ASN A 11 5.67 -8.98 4.50
CA ASN A 11 5.16 -9.63 3.29
C ASN A 11 4.19 -8.80 2.46
N THR A 12 3.89 -7.56 2.85
CA THR A 12 2.87 -6.75 2.17
C THR A 12 3.47 -5.96 1.01
N ASN A 13 4.54 -5.20 1.25
CA ASN A 13 5.18 -4.39 0.22
C ASN A 13 6.71 -4.40 0.39
N VAL A 14 7.41 -4.00 -0.66
CA VAL A 14 8.86 -3.78 -0.67
C VAL A 14 9.14 -2.48 -1.40
N VAL A 15 9.59 -1.47 -0.65
CA VAL A 15 9.83 -0.11 -1.18
C VAL A 15 11.32 0.24 -1.14
N PHE A 16 11.79 1.08 -2.05
CA PHE A 16 13.16 1.56 -2.04
C PHE A 16 13.26 2.86 -1.27
N TRP A 17 14.18 2.93 -0.30
CA TRP A 17 14.40 4.12 0.50
C TRP A 17 15.89 4.31 0.77
N ARG A 18 16.45 5.44 0.31
CA ARG A 18 17.82 5.85 0.59
C ARG A 18 18.86 4.73 0.45
N GLY A 19 18.81 3.98 -0.65
CA GLY A 19 19.77 2.92 -0.97
C GLY A 19 19.49 1.54 -0.38
N MET A 20 18.35 1.34 0.26
CA MET A 20 17.94 0.04 0.80
C MET A 20 16.53 -0.32 0.33
N LEU A 21 16.20 -1.60 0.38
CA LEU A 21 14.81 -2.03 0.35
C LEU A 21 14.26 -2.04 1.78
N LEU A 22 13.02 -1.60 1.94
CA LEU A 22 12.24 -1.79 3.15
C LEU A 22 11.14 -2.80 2.85
N ALA A 23 11.26 -4.00 3.41
CA ALA A 23 10.17 -4.98 3.43
C ALA A 23 9.20 -4.61 4.56
N THR A 24 7.94 -4.42 4.22
CA THR A 24 6.95 -3.76 5.08
C THR A 24 5.72 -4.62 5.30
N LYS A 25 5.09 -4.41 6.46
CA LYS A 25 3.83 -4.99 6.87
C LYS A 25 3.26 -4.14 8.00
N GLU A 26 1.97 -3.82 7.91
CA GLU A 26 1.31 -2.83 8.77
C GLU A 26 1.28 -3.16 10.28
N ASP A 27 1.62 -4.38 10.68
CA ASP A 27 1.62 -4.82 12.08
C ASP A 27 2.99 -4.78 12.77
N GLY A 28 4.01 -4.22 12.12
CA GLY A 28 5.32 -4.07 12.71
C GLY A 28 6.23 -3.06 12.00
N PRO A 29 7.46 -2.90 12.51
CA PRO A 29 8.47 -2.05 11.88
C PRO A 29 8.98 -2.68 10.57
N PRO A 30 9.52 -1.87 9.64
CA PRO A 30 10.08 -2.38 8.39
C PRO A 30 11.40 -3.11 8.65
N PHE A 31 11.74 -4.02 7.74
CA PHE A 31 13.06 -4.67 7.69
C PHE A 31 13.84 -4.16 6.48
N ALA A 32 15.06 -3.70 6.74
CA ALA A 32 15.98 -3.27 5.70
C ALA A 32 16.64 -4.48 5.02
N MET A 33 16.76 -4.41 3.70
CA MET A 33 17.43 -5.41 2.86
C MET A 33 18.32 -4.71 1.82
N ASP A 34 19.37 -5.42 1.40
CA ASP A 34 20.21 -4.98 0.29
C ASP A 34 19.43 -5.08 -1.05
N PRO A 35 19.42 -4.02 -1.89
CA PRO A 35 18.64 -4.00 -3.13
C PRO A 35 19.17 -4.90 -4.25
N VAL A 36 20.38 -5.43 -4.12
CA VAL A 36 21.03 -6.29 -5.11
C VAL A 36 21.10 -7.73 -4.62
N THR A 37 21.62 -7.97 -3.42
CA THR A 37 21.79 -9.33 -2.88
C THR A 37 20.51 -9.88 -2.24
N LEU A 38 19.56 -8.99 -1.88
CA LEU A 38 18.37 -9.30 -1.10
C LEU A 38 18.67 -9.83 0.31
N GLU A 39 19.91 -9.67 0.79
CA GLU A 39 20.25 -10.03 2.17
C GLU A 39 19.53 -9.10 3.15
N THR A 40 18.91 -9.70 4.18
CA THR A 40 18.27 -8.95 5.26
C THR A 40 19.31 -8.35 6.19
N VAL A 41 19.35 -7.02 6.28
CA VAL A 41 20.18 -6.29 7.24
C VAL A 41 19.58 -6.38 8.64
N GLY A 42 18.26 -6.24 8.75
CA GLY A 42 17.51 -6.36 10.01
C GLY A 42 16.40 -5.32 10.12
N ARG A 43 15.76 -5.25 11.29
CA ARG A 43 14.76 -4.22 11.57
C ARG A 43 15.37 -2.83 11.38
N TYR A 44 14.62 -1.93 10.76
CA TYR A 44 15.04 -0.55 10.55
C TYR A 44 14.16 0.42 11.37
N ASP A 45 14.80 1.33 12.10
CA ASP A 45 14.15 2.31 12.99
C ASP A 45 14.51 3.76 12.65
N PHE A 46 15.01 3.98 11.42
CA PHE A 46 15.41 5.29 10.91
C PHE A 46 16.46 5.95 11.81
N GLU A 47 17.56 5.23 12.07
CA GLU A 47 18.64 5.69 12.92
C GLU A 47 18.15 6.04 14.35
N GLY A 48 17.20 5.24 14.85
CA GLY A 48 16.59 5.40 16.17
C GLY A 48 15.56 6.53 16.28
N GLN A 49 15.16 7.16 15.18
CA GLN A 49 14.21 8.26 15.17
C GLN A 49 12.75 7.80 15.25
N VAL A 50 12.44 6.57 14.81
CA VAL A 50 11.06 6.05 14.81
C VAL A 50 10.91 4.97 15.87
N GLU A 51 10.01 5.22 16.82
CA GLU A 51 9.75 4.33 17.96
C GLU A 51 8.36 3.68 17.91
N SER A 52 7.57 4.00 16.87
CA SER A 52 6.28 3.37 16.60
C SER A 52 6.44 1.85 16.50
N PRO A 53 5.52 1.06 17.09
CA PRO A 53 5.54 -0.39 16.92
C PRO A 53 5.18 -0.81 15.49
N THR A 54 4.41 0.00 14.78
CA THR A 54 3.86 -0.30 13.44
C THR A 54 4.34 0.69 12.39
N PHE A 55 4.46 0.20 11.16
CA PHE A 55 4.83 0.96 9.97
C PHE A 55 3.93 0.53 8.81
N THR A 56 3.25 1.48 8.17
CA THR A 56 2.37 1.22 7.03
C THR A 56 3.06 0.45 5.90
N ALA A 57 2.35 -0.47 5.25
CA ALA A 57 2.87 -1.08 4.02
C ALA A 57 2.85 -0.13 2.81
N HIS A 58 2.18 1.02 2.94
CA HIS A 58 1.94 1.98 1.87
C HIS A 58 2.46 3.38 2.22
N PRO A 59 3.76 3.55 2.52
CA PRO A 59 4.33 4.89 2.63
C PRO A 59 4.23 5.60 1.28
N LYS A 60 4.07 6.92 1.30
CA LYS A 60 4.03 7.73 0.07
C LYS A 60 5.29 8.55 -0.06
N PHE A 61 5.81 8.62 -1.28
CA PHE A 61 7.02 9.37 -1.61
C PHE A 61 6.62 10.61 -2.39
N ASP A 62 6.97 11.78 -1.88
CA ASP A 62 6.69 13.04 -2.58
C ASP A 62 7.80 13.28 -3.63
N PRO A 63 7.47 13.29 -4.94
CA PRO A 63 8.46 13.44 -5.99
C PRO A 63 9.08 14.86 -6.07
N ASN A 64 8.46 15.86 -5.44
CA ASN A 64 8.98 17.24 -5.41
C ASN A 64 9.97 17.45 -4.26
N THR A 65 9.68 16.87 -3.08
CA THR A 65 10.50 17.10 -1.87
C THR A 65 11.50 15.97 -1.61
N GLY A 66 11.25 14.76 -2.14
CA GLY A 66 11.99 13.54 -1.83
C GLY A 66 11.70 12.98 -0.44
N GLU A 67 10.63 13.45 0.21
CA GLU A 67 10.22 12.96 1.52
C GLU A 67 9.45 11.65 1.42
N MET A 68 9.54 10.86 2.50
CA MET A 68 8.67 9.72 2.73
C MET A 68 7.69 10.05 3.86
N VAL A 69 6.40 10.04 3.55
CA VAL A 69 5.31 10.24 4.52
C VAL A 69 4.77 8.87 4.93
N CYS A 70 4.75 8.63 6.23
CA CYS A 70 4.44 7.35 6.84
C CYS A 70 3.31 7.49 7.88
N PHE A 71 2.67 6.38 8.19
CA PHE A 71 1.80 6.27 9.34
C PHE A 71 1.88 4.87 9.96
N GLY A 72 1.33 4.72 11.16
CA GLY A 72 1.05 3.44 11.80
C GLY A 72 -0.28 3.54 12.55
N TYR A 73 -1.12 2.51 12.45
CA TYR A 73 -2.31 2.36 13.28
C TYR A 73 -2.09 1.22 14.29
N GLU A 74 -2.98 1.09 15.29
CA GLU A 74 -2.75 0.22 16.46
C GLU A 74 -1.39 0.51 17.12
N ALA A 75 -0.99 1.79 17.14
CA ALA A 75 0.36 2.21 17.48
C ALA A 75 0.58 2.41 19.01
N GLY A 76 -0.44 2.18 19.83
CA GLY A 76 -0.41 2.49 21.27
C GLY A 76 0.47 1.57 22.12
N GLY A 77 0.81 0.39 21.59
CA GLY A 77 1.43 -0.69 22.35
C GLY A 77 2.37 -1.53 21.48
N ASP A 78 2.05 -2.82 21.31
CA ASP A 78 2.89 -3.80 20.61
C ASP A 78 2.50 -4.03 19.14
N GLY A 79 1.62 -3.19 18.59
CA GLY A 79 1.08 -3.33 17.22
C GLY A 79 -0.08 -4.31 17.09
N HIS A 80 -0.56 -4.89 18.20
CA HIS A 80 -1.71 -5.79 18.23
C HIS A 80 -2.59 -5.60 19.47
N ASP A 81 -2.55 -4.40 20.03
CA ASP A 81 -3.15 -4.08 21.32
C ASP A 81 -4.63 -3.66 21.23
N GLY A 82 -5.18 -3.59 20.01
CA GLY A 82 -6.53 -3.05 19.78
C GLY A 82 -6.63 -1.56 20.10
N SER A 83 -5.50 -0.82 20.14
CA SER A 83 -5.50 0.61 20.38
C SER A 83 -6.09 1.38 19.20
N CYS A 84 -6.67 2.53 19.51
CA CYS A 84 -7.12 3.49 18.51
C CYS A 84 -6.02 4.53 18.19
N ASP A 85 -4.78 4.30 18.63
CA ASP A 85 -3.68 5.22 18.39
C ASP A 85 -3.19 5.11 16.95
N ILE A 86 -3.06 6.28 16.32
CA ILE A 86 -2.44 6.45 15.01
C ILE A 86 -1.24 7.38 15.20
N VAL A 87 -0.12 7.07 14.58
CA VAL A 87 0.99 8.01 14.44
C VAL A 87 1.21 8.31 12.97
N VAL A 88 1.38 9.59 12.62
CA VAL A 88 1.76 10.04 11.28
C VAL A 88 3.08 10.79 11.40
N TYR A 89 4.02 10.52 10.51
CA TYR A 89 5.34 11.16 10.53
C TYR A 89 5.93 11.27 9.13
N THR A 90 6.84 12.24 8.97
CA THR A 90 7.54 12.48 7.71
C THR A 90 9.04 12.34 7.93
N ILE A 91 9.71 11.60 7.04
CA ILE A 91 11.17 11.53 6.95
C ILE A 91 11.61 12.26 5.69
N ASP A 92 12.55 13.20 5.82
CA ASP A 92 13.07 13.93 4.69
C ASP A 92 14.03 13.11 3.81
N LYS A 93 14.40 13.67 2.65
CA LYS A 93 15.34 13.04 1.72
C LYS A 93 16.73 12.74 2.31
N HIS A 94 17.09 13.42 3.40
CA HIS A 94 18.33 13.21 4.15
C HIS A 94 18.18 12.17 5.26
N GLY A 95 16.98 11.62 5.46
CA GLY A 95 16.69 10.64 6.49
C GLY A 95 16.33 11.23 7.85
N VAL A 96 16.06 12.53 7.94
CA VAL A 96 15.71 13.20 9.20
C VAL A 96 14.21 13.22 9.38
N LYS A 97 13.71 12.80 10.56
CA LYS A 97 12.29 12.93 10.89
C LYS A 97 11.94 14.40 11.14
N THR A 98 11.09 14.96 10.28
CA THR A 98 10.72 16.39 10.30
C THR A 98 9.36 16.65 10.93
N GLU A 99 8.45 15.66 10.87
CA GLU A 99 7.10 15.75 11.42
C GLU A 99 6.80 14.48 12.21
N GLU A 100 6.06 14.60 13.31
CA GLU A 100 5.40 13.48 13.99
C GLU A 100 4.19 14.02 14.76
N CYS A 101 3.02 13.39 14.58
CA CYS A 101 1.86 13.65 15.40
C CYS A 101 1.09 12.36 15.69
N TRP A 102 0.56 12.26 16.90
CA TRP A 102 -0.26 11.15 17.37
C TRP A 102 -1.73 11.56 17.39
N TYR A 103 -2.58 10.69 16.87
CA TYR A 103 -4.01 10.89 16.71
C TYR A 103 -4.79 9.71 17.32
N LYS A 104 -6.09 9.91 17.52
CA LYS A 104 -7.01 8.85 17.93
C LYS A 104 -8.03 8.59 16.83
N ALA A 105 -8.13 7.33 16.40
CA ALA A 105 -9.20 6.83 15.56
C ALA A 105 -10.53 6.75 16.34
N PRO A 106 -11.70 6.90 15.68
CA PRO A 106 -13.01 6.71 16.31
C PRO A 106 -13.23 5.30 16.86
N PHE A 107 -12.56 4.31 16.28
CA PHE A 107 -12.47 2.93 16.75
C PHE A 107 -11.18 2.30 16.25
N CYS A 108 -10.80 1.14 16.81
CA CYS A 108 -9.67 0.36 16.32
C CYS A 108 -10.10 -0.40 15.06
N GLY A 109 -9.79 0.17 13.90
CA GLY A 109 -10.12 -0.38 12.59
C GLY A 109 -8.90 -0.44 11.67
N MET A 110 -9.01 -1.25 10.62
CA MET A 110 -7.94 -1.36 9.63
C MET A 110 -7.82 -0.08 8.78
N ILE A 111 -6.62 0.50 8.78
CA ILE A 111 -6.20 1.59 7.89
C ILE A 111 -5.04 1.05 7.04
N HIS A 112 -5.39 0.41 5.94
CA HIS A 112 -4.40 -0.33 5.15
C HIS A 112 -3.50 0.57 4.29
N ASP A 113 -4.11 1.55 3.62
CA ASP A 113 -3.47 2.44 2.66
C ASP A 113 -3.75 3.92 3.03
N CYS A 114 -3.15 4.86 2.30
CA CYS A 114 -3.38 6.29 2.46
C CYS A 114 -3.28 7.03 1.13
N GLY A 115 -3.77 8.27 1.08
CA GLY A 115 -3.51 9.21 -0.01
C GLY A 115 -2.71 10.40 0.48
N LEU A 116 -1.65 10.77 -0.24
CA LEU A 116 -0.86 11.97 0.05
C LEU A 116 -1.15 13.07 -0.97
N SER A 117 -1.63 14.22 -0.50
CA SER A 117 -1.67 15.47 -1.27
C SER A 117 -0.52 16.40 -0.85
N GLU A 118 -0.49 17.62 -1.39
CA GLU A 118 0.54 18.60 -1.04
C GLU A 118 0.55 18.90 0.46
N ASN A 119 -0.63 19.13 1.05
CA ASN A 119 -0.81 19.60 2.42
C ASN A 119 -1.48 18.58 3.35
N TYR A 120 -2.01 17.46 2.85
CA TYR A 120 -2.78 16.51 3.65
C TYR A 120 -2.43 15.05 3.39
N LEU A 121 -2.67 14.22 4.40
CA LEU A 121 -2.74 12.77 4.31
C LEU A 121 -4.19 12.34 4.54
N VAL A 122 -4.73 11.49 3.67
CA VAL A 122 -6.07 10.89 3.82
C VAL A 122 -5.93 9.42 4.22
N LEU A 123 -6.54 9.04 5.33
CA LEU A 123 -6.52 7.71 5.92
C LEU A 123 -7.91 7.05 5.78
N PRO A 124 -8.15 6.25 4.74
CA PRO A 124 -9.36 5.45 4.61
C PRO A 124 -9.38 4.33 5.66
N MET A 125 -10.32 4.38 6.59
CA MET A 125 -10.52 3.38 7.64
C MET A 125 -11.70 2.48 7.29
N THR A 126 -11.38 1.24 6.95
CA THR A 126 -12.35 0.20 6.59
C THR A 126 -13.08 -0.31 7.84
N PRO A 127 -14.39 -0.62 7.78
CA PRO A 127 -15.16 -1.15 8.91
C PRO A 127 -14.83 -2.62 9.24
N LEU A 128 -13.53 -2.97 9.21
CA LEU A 128 -12.94 -4.15 9.85
C LEU A 128 -12.41 -3.73 11.22
N LYS A 129 -13.17 -4.02 12.27
CA LYS A 129 -12.88 -3.58 13.64
C LYS A 129 -12.11 -4.64 14.41
N CYS A 130 -11.20 -4.23 15.29
CA CYS A 130 -10.58 -5.15 16.23
C CYS A 130 -11.68 -5.78 17.11
N THR A 131 -11.66 -7.11 17.23
CA THR A 131 -12.72 -7.88 17.90
C THR A 131 -12.71 -7.71 19.42
N SER A 132 -11.53 -7.47 19.99
CA SER A 132 -11.14 -7.30 21.40
C SER A 132 -9.93 -8.16 21.73
N VAL A 133 -9.11 -7.68 22.68
CA VAL A 133 -7.98 -8.43 23.22
C VAL A 133 -8.43 -9.76 23.85
N GLU A 134 -9.62 -9.81 24.45
CA GLU A 134 -10.17 -11.04 25.02
C GLU A 134 -10.50 -12.08 23.94
N ASN A 135 -11.15 -11.69 22.85
CA ASN A 135 -11.45 -12.59 21.74
C ASN A 135 -10.17 -13.17 21.13
N MET A 136 -9.15 -12.34 20.93
CA MET A 136 -7.84 -12.78 20.42
C MET A 136 -7.14 -13.77 21.36
N LYS A 137 -7.19 -13.52 22.68
CA LYS A 137 -6.65 -14.46 23.69
C LYS A 137 -7.35 -15.81 23.67
N ASN A 138 -8.63 -15.85 23.32
CA ASN A 138 -9.41 -17.06 23.17
C ASN A 138 -9.25 -17.72 21.79
N GLY A 139 -8.31 -17.26 20.96
CA GLY A 139 -8.02 -17.83 19.64
C GLY A 139 -8.95 -17.34 18.52
N GLY A 140 -9.76 -16.31 18.77
CA GLY A 140 -10.57 -15.64 17.76
C GLY A 140 -9.76 -14.74 16.83
N ASN A 141 -10.39 -14.27 15.76
CA ASN A 141 -9.78 -13.36 14.79
C ASN A 141 -9.39 -12.02 15.41
N HIS A 142 -8.33 -11.40 14.89
CA HIS A 142 -7.96 -10.01 15.24
C HIS A 142 -9.06 -9.04 14.81
N PHE A 143 -9.46 -9.11 13.54
CA PHE A 143 -10.51 -8.27 12.96
C PHE A 143 -11.83 -9.02 12.74
N ALA A 144 -12.93 -8.27 12.77
CA ALA A 144 -14.24 -8.68 12.28
C ALA A 144 -14.89 -7.54 11.49
N TRP A 145 -15.58 -7.88 10.41
CA TRP A 145 -16.39 -6.94 9.65
C TRP A 145 -17.59 -6.45 10.45
N ASP A 146 -17.80 -5.14 10.49
CA ASP A 146 -18.99 -4.53 11.06
C ASP A 146 -19.90 -4.02 9.93
N PRO A 147 -20.98 -4.75 9.58
CA PRO A 147 -21.86 -4.35 8.48
C PRO A 147 -22.71 -3.10 8.80
N ASN A 148 -22.69 -2.63 10.05
CA ASN A 148 -23.46 -1.45 10.49
C ASN A 148 -22.57 -0.23 10.73
N GLU A 149 -21.26 -0.34 10.56
CA GLU A 149 -20.34 0.78 10.71
C GLU A 149 -20.10 1.45 9.36
N ASP A 150 -19.87 2.75 9.39
CA ASP A 150 -19.52 3.51 8.19
C ASP A 150 -18.09 3.20 7.75
N GLN A 151 -17.80 3.44 6.47
CA GLN A 151 -16.41 3.65 6.07
C GLN A 151 -16.02 5.09 6.44
N LEU A 152 -14.80 5.30 6.96
CA LEU A 152 -14.34 6.61 7.43
C LEU A 152 -13.13 7.11 6.64
N TYR A 153 -13.04 8.43 6.49
CA TYR A 153 -11.90 9.12 5.86
C TYR A 153 -11.28 10.09 6.85
N GLY A 154 -10.10 9.76 7.37
CA GLY A 154 -9.32 10.63 8.27
C GLY A 154 -8.45 11.59 7.48
N ILE A 155 -8.74 12.88 7.51
CA ILE A 155 -7.93 13.93 6.88
C ILE A 155 -6.97 14.48 7.92
N VAL A 156 -5.68 14.35 7.66
CA VAL A 156 -4.60 14.70 8.57
C VAL A 156 -3.74 15.80 7.93
N PRO A 157 -3.48 16.92 8.62
CA PRO A 157 -2.51 17.90 8.13
C PRO A 157 -1.12 17.27 7.99
N ARG A 158 -0.48 17.46 6.84
CA ARG A 158 0.86 16.93 6.57
C ARG A 158 1.95 17.59 7.44
N ARG A 159 1.73 18.85 7.82
CA ARG A 159 2.70 19.70 8.55
C ARG A 159 2.08 20.31 9.78
N GLY A 160 2.84 20.33 10.88
CA GLY A 160 2.45 21.05 12.09
C GLY A 160 1.13 20.60 12.70
N GLY A 161 0.71 19.37 12.40
CA GLY A 161 -0.55 18.81 12.89
C GLY A 161 -0.55 18.62 14.39
N LYS A 162 -1.72 18.76 15.00
CA LYS A 162 -1.99 18.47 16.41
C LYS A 162 -3.03 17.36 16.53
N PRO A 163 -3.10 16.65 17.67
CA PRO A 163 -4.03 15.54 17.85
C PRO A 163 -5.50 15.88 17.51
N GLU A 164 -5.93 17.12 17.77
CA GLU A 164 -7.28 17.62 17.49
C GLU A 164 -7.56 18.02 16.03
N ASP A 165 -6.53 18.12 15.19
CA ASP A 165 -6.67 18.62 13.81
C ASP A 165 -7.13 17.54 12.82
N ILE A 166 -7.18 16.26 13.21
CA ILE A 166 -7.69 15.20 12.35
C ILE A 166 -9.21 15.32 12.15
N VAL A 167 -9.64 15.35 10.90
CA VAL A 167 -11.06 15.37 10.54
C VAL A 167 -11.49 13.98 10.09
N TRP A 168 -12.56 13.45 10.68
CA TRP A 168 -13.12 12.15 10.28
C TRP A 168 -14.43 12.32 9.54
N LEU A 169 -14.44 12.05 8.23
CA LEU A 169 -15.65 12.05 7.41
C LEU A 169 -16.23 10.64 7.30
N ARG A 170 -17.54 10.53 7.06
CA ARG A 170 -18.27 9.26 7.01
C ARG A 170 -18.94 9.03 5.67
N ALA A 171 -18.91 7.82 5.16
CA ALA A 171 -19.70 7.41 4.01
C ALA A 171 -20.42 6.08 4.28
N ASP A 172 -21.35 5.71 3.40
CA ASP A 172 -22.03 4.41 3.46
C ASP A 172 -21.03 3.27 3.57
N ASN A 173 -21.43 2.19 4.26
CA ASN A 173 -20.58 1.01 4.44
C ASN A 173 -20.02 0.50 3.10
N GLY A 174 -18.75 0.12 3.12
CA GLY A 174 -18.01 -0.36 1.96
C GLY A 174 -16.60 -0.76 2.37
N PHE A 175 -15.94 -1.57 1.54
CA PHE A 175 -14.58 -2.02 1.82
C PHE A 175 -13.61 -1.20 0.98
N HIS A 176 -12.78 -0.37 1.60
CA HIS A 176 -11.74 0.36 0.88
C HIS A 176 -10.72 -0.62 0.29
N GLY A 177 -10.51 -0.52 -1.02
CA GLY A 177 -9.34 -1.08 -1.67
C GLY A 177 -8.19 -0.08 -1.72
N HIS A 178 -7.28 -0.27 -2.68
CA HIS A 178 -6.09 0.57 -2.79
C HIS A 178 -6.35 1.93 -3.43
N VAL A 179 -5.61 2.93 -2.93
CA VAL A 179 -5.63 4.31 -3.39
C VAL A 179 -4.97 4.40 -4.76
N ALA A 180 -5.67 4.98 -5.73
CA ALA A 180 -5.12 5.31 -7.04
C ALA A 180 -4.31 6.61 -6.98
N GLY A 181 -4.88 7.68 -6.41
CA GLY A 181 -4.19 8.96 -6.33
C GLY A 181 -4.85 9.94 -5.36
N CYS A 182 -4.08 10.94 -4.95
CA CYS A 182 -4.51 11.96 -4.01
C CYS A 182 -3.81 13.29 -4.35
N TYR A 183 -4.57 14.37 -4.49
CA TYR A 183 -4.03 15.70 -4.77
C TYR A 183 -5.01 16.79 -4.33
N GLU A 184 -4.59 18.05 -4.31
CA GLU A 184 -5.47 19.20 -4.04
C GLU A 184 -5.86 19.91 -5.33
N ASN A 185 -7.15 20.20 -5.50
CA ASN A 185 -7.64 20.99 -6.63
C ASN A 185 -7.44 22.50 -6.39
N SER A 186 -7.80 23.33 -7.37
CA SER A 186 -7.65 24.79 -7.30
C SER A 186 -8.44 25.46 -6.17
N ASP A 187 -9.47 24.79 -5.64
CA ASP A 187 -10.30 25.29 -4.54
C ASP A 187 -9.73 24.90 -3.16
N GLY A 188 -8.61 24.17 -3.11
CA GLY A 188 -8.01 23.65 -1.88
C GLY A 188 -8.71 22.41 -1.33
N HIS A 189 -9.60 21.78 -2.10
CA HIS A 189 -10.21 20.51 -1.73
C HIS A 189 -9.34 19.34 -2.19
N ILE A 190 -9.33 18.28 -1.39
CA ILE A 190 -8.57 17.06 -1.65
C ILE A 190 -9.38 16.18 -2.63
N VAL A 191 -8.82 15.90 -3.78
CA VAL A 191 -9.31 14.87 -4.70
C VAL A 191 -8.66 13.55 -4.29
N PHE A 192 -9.48 12.58 -3.88
CA PHE A 192 -9.02 11.30 -3.37
C PHE A 192 -9.69 10.16 -4.14
N ASP A 193 -8.87 9.34 -4.79
CA ASP A 193 -9.33 8.28 -5.68
C ASP A 193 -8.90 6.91 -5.15
N LEU A 194 -9.85 5.99 -5.00
CA LEU A 194 -9.59 4.62 -4.54
C LEU A 194 -10.69 3.65 -4.99
N THR A 195 -10.39 2.36 -5.01
CA THR A 195 -11.40 1.32 -5.22
C THR A 195 -12.22 1.13 -3.94
N ILE A 196 -13.52 0.85 -4.08
CA ILE A 196 -14.38 0.49 -2.93
C ILE A 196 -15.23 -0.69 -3.34
N ALA A 197 -15.07 -1.82 -2.65
CA ALA A 197 -15.89 -2.99 -2.88
C ALA A 197 -17.25 -2.88 -2.18
N SER A 198 -18.26 -3.48 -2.79
CA SER A 198 -19.66 -3.47 -2.33
C SER A 198 -19.90 -4.16 -0.99
N ASP A 199 -18.97 -4.99 -0.52
CA ASP A 199 -19.06 -5.74 0.74
C ASP A 199 -17.64 -6.21 1.17
N ASN A 200 -17.55 -6.98 2.25
CA ASN A 200 -16.33 -7.49 2.85
C ASN A 200 -15.49 -8.36 1.89
N VAL A 201 -14.42 -7.77 1.33
CA VAL A 201 -13.43 -8.47 0.51
C VAL A 201 -12.68 -9.53 1.32
N PHE A 202 -12.42 -9.26 2.60
CA PHE A 202 -11.75 -10.17 3.53
C PHE A 202 -12.78 -11.04 4.25
N PHE A 203 -13.54 -11.82 3.49
CA PHE A 203 -14.57 -12.73 4.01
C PHE A 203 -14.07 -13.72 5.09
N PHE A 204 -12.76 -13.92 5.21
CA PHE A 204 -12.12 -14.71 6.28
C PHE A 204 -12.10 -13.98 7.65
N PHE A 205 -12.40 -12.68 7.67
CA PHE A 205 -12.78 -11.89 8.84
C PHE A 205 -14.27 -11.55 8.80
N PRO A 206 -15.16 -12.54 9.02
CA PRO A 206 -16.59 -12.31 9.00
C PRO A 206 -17.05 -11.43 10.17
N PRO A 207 -18.30 -10.95 10.16
CA PRO A 207 -18.91 -10.40 11.36
C PRO A 207 -18.79 -11.35 12.55
N LEU A 208 -18.69 -10.79 13.76
CA LEU A 208 -18.62 -11.58 14.99
C LEU A 208 -19.77 -12.59 15.04
N ASN A 209 -19.46 -13.81 15.48
CA ASN A 209 -20.41 -14.92 15.58
C ASN A 209 -21.06 -15.35 14.25
N THR A 210 -20.48 -14.97 13.10
CA THR A 210 -20.95 -15.37 11.77
C THR A 210 -19.91 -16.27 11.08
N PRO A 211 -20.29 -17.42 10.51
CA PRO A 211 -19.35 -18.25 9.75
C PRO A 211 -18.91 -17.58 8.43
N SER A 212 -17.61 -17.62 8.10
CA SER A 212 -17.09 -17.07 6.83
C SER A 212 -17.64 -17.73 5.55
N SER A 213 -18.26 -18.90 5.68
CA SER A 213 -18.92 -19.60 4.58
C SER A 213 -20.23 -18.96 4.12
N THR A 214 -20.83 -18.09 4.94
CA THR A 214 -22.09 -17.39 4.58
C THR A 214 -21.85 -16.11 3.79
N LEU A 215 -20.60 -15.66 3.67
CA LEU A 215 -20.23 -14.43 2.98
C LEU A 215 -19.91 -14.70 1.50
N SER A 216 -20.29 -13.73 0.67
CA SER A 216 -19.87 -13.66 -0.73
C SER A 216 -18.35 -13.70 -0.85
N LYS A 217 -17.86 -14.46 -1.83
CA LYS A 217 -16.44 -14.44 -2.17
C LYS A 217 -16.13 -13.22 -3.04
N ARG A 218 -14.86 -12.82 -3.07
CA ARG A 218 -14.35 -11.65 -3.82
C ARG A 218 -14.91 -11.54 -5.25
N ASN A 219 -15.00 -12.65 -5.98
CA ASN A 219 -15.47 -12.65 -7.38
C ASN A 219 -16.98 -12.35 -7.55
N ALA A 220 -17.76 -12.35 -6.46
CA ALA A 220 -19.17 -11.96 -6.46
C ALA A 220 -19.38 -10.51 -6.02
N LEU A 221 -18.31 -9.80 -5.67
CA LEU A 221 -18.34 -8.39 -5.28
C LEU A 221 -18.06 -7.52 -6.50
N THR A 222 -18.56 -6.29 -6.46
CA THR A 222 -18.18 -5.22 -7.39
C THR A 222 -17.26 -4.25 -6.68
N SER A 223 -16.18 -3.82 -7.34
CA SER A 223 -15.22 -2.84 -6.81
C SER A 223 -14.97 -1.69 -7.80
N PRO A 224 -15.92 -0.75 -7.96
CA PRO A 224 -15.71 0.47 -8.73
C PRO A 224 -14.58 1.32 -8.15
N THR A 225 -14.03 2.20 -8.98
CA THR A 225 -13.09 3.25 -8.52
C THR A 225 -13.85 4.53 -8.26
N TYR A 226 -13.77 5.05 -7.05
CA TYR A 226 -14.50 6.22 -6.57
C TYR A 226 -13.57 7.43 -6.52
N ARG A 227 -14.11 8.59 -6.92
CA ARG A 227 -13.48 9.89 -6.73
C ARG A 227 -14.23 10.68 -5.67
N TRP A 228 -13.52 11.03 -4.61
CA TRP A 228 -14.00 11.90 -3.55
C TRP A 228 -13.43 13.30 -3.75
N ILE A 229 -14.22 14.33 -3.40
CA ILE A 229 -13.75 15.71 -3.24
C ILE A 229 -14.01 16.05 -1.78
N LEU A 230 -12.94 16.14 -0.99
CA LEU A 230 -12.98 16.29 0.45
C LEU A 230 -12.52 17.70 0.81
N ASP A 231 -13.37 18.46 1.50
CA ASP A 231 -12.99 19.75 2.07
C ASP A 231 -12.41 19.52 3.47
N PRO A 232 -11.12 19.83 3.72
CA PRO A 232 -10.47 19.62 5.01
C PRO A 232 -11.07 20.46 6.14
N SER A 233 -11.86 21.50 5.85
CA SER A 233 -12.58 22.30 6.84
C SER A 233 -13.92 21.71 7.26
N THR A 234 -14.35 20.62 6.60
CA THR A 234 -15.61 19.94 6.90
C THR A 234 -15.61 19.43 8.35
N PRO A 235 -16.69 19.63 9.13
CA PRO A 235 -16.75 19.11 10.50
C PRO A 235 -16.65 17.58 10.56
N THR A 236 -15.93 17.07 11.55
CA THR A 236 -15.89 15.64 11.89
C THR A 236 -17.30 15.04 12.04
N ASN A 237 -17.46 13.79 11.60
CA ASN A 237 -18.70 13.01 11.46
C ASN A 237 -19.67 13.52 10.39
N THR A 238 -19.27 14.47 9.54
CA THR A 238 -20.08 14.83 8.37
C THR A 238 -20.15 13.65 7.41
N ARG A 239 -21.37 13.38 6.93
CA ARG A 239 -21.64 12.36 5.92
C ARG A 239 -21.36 12.91 4.52
N ILE A 240 -20.58 12.18 3.75
CA ILE A 240 -20.16 12.54 2.39
C ILE A 240 -20.58 11.46 1.39
N THR A 241 -20.63 11.86 0.12
CA THR A 241 -20.86 10.96 -1.02
C THR A 241 -19.77 11.18 -2.06
N PRO A 242 -19.46 10.16 -2.88
CA PRO A 242 -18.45 10.32 -3.92
C PRO A 242 -18.91 11.34 -4.95
N SER A 243 -17.97 12.16 -5.42
CA SER A 243 -18.21 13.12 -6.51
C SER A 243 -18.35 12.43 -7.86
N SER A 244 -17.71 11.27 -8.02
CA SER A 244 -17.79 10.47 -9.23
C SER A 244 -17.49 9.00 -8.96
N VAL A 245 -18.05 8.12 -9.78
CA VAL A 245 -17.80 6.68 -9.75
C VAL A 245 -17.38 6.25 -11.15
N PHE A 246 -16.23 5.59 -11.25
CA PHE A 246 -15.79 4.90 -12.45
C PHE A 246 -16.28 3.46 -12.37
N ASP A 247 -17.26 3.12 -13.20
CA ASP A 247 -17.86 1.79 -13.28
C ASP A 247 -16.91 0.80 -13.98
N ILE A 248 -15.95 0.32 -13.20
CA ILE A 248 -15.00 -0.76 -13.49
C ILE A 248 -15.00 -1.71 -12.28
N ASN A 249 -14.31 -2.85 -12.36
CA ASN A 249 -14.26 -3.79 -11.25
C ASN A 249 -12.81 -4.20 -11.02
N GLY A 250 -12.09 -3.35 -10.28
CA GLY A 250 -10.63 -3.37 -10.23
C GLY A 250 -10.04 -3.27 -8.83
N GLU A 251 -8.73 -3.49 -8.78
CA GLU A 251 -7.88 -3.34 -7.60
C GLU A 251 -6.40 -3.15 -8.04
N PHE A 252 -5.52 -2.93 -7.07
CA PHE A 252 -4.09 -2.69 -7.23
C PHE A 252 -3.82 -1.52 -8.17
N SER A 253 -4.45 -0.39 -7.83
CA SER A 253 -4.35 0.87 -8.56
C SER A 253 -2.93 1.40 -8.56
N ARG A 254 -2.45 1.80 -9.73
CA ARG A 254 -1.18 2.49 -9.93
C ARG A 254 -1.38 3.74 -10.76
N ILE A 255 -0.57 4.75 -10.48
CA ILE A 255 -0.40 5.93 -11.32
C ILE A 255 1.06 6.03 -11.75
N ASP A 256 1.36 7.06 -12.53
CA ASP A 256 2.73 7.52 -12.70
C ASP A 256 3.19 8.21 -11.41
N ASP A 257 4.08 7.56 -10.66
CA ASP A 257 4.48 8.04 -9.32
C ASP A 257 5.14 9.43 -9.33
N ARG A 258 5.57 9.94 -10.50
CA ARG A 258 6.04 11.34 -10.69
C ARG A 258 4.93 12.37 -10.43
N PHE A 259 3.67 11.91 -10.43
CA PHE A 259 2.43 12.67 -10.22
C PHE A 259 1.80 12.43 -8.86
N VAL A 260 2.43 11.68 -7.95
CA VAL A 260 2.01 11.67 -6.53
C VAL A 260 1.99 13.12 -6.01
N THR A 261 0.95 13.44 -5.23
CA THR A 261 0.57 14.80 -4.75
C THR A 261 0.10 15.79 -5.81
N LYS A 262 0.00 15.40 -7.09
CA LYS A 262 -0.35 16.29 -8.21
C LYS A 262 -1.61 15.81 -8.92
N LYS A 263 -2.25 16.73 -9.66
CA LYS A 263 -3.31 16.32 -10.59
C LYS A 263 -2.73 15.31 -11.58
N TYR A 264 -3.38 14.16 -11.66
CA TYR A 264 -3.07 13.08 -12.60
C TYR A 264 -4.33 12.72 -13.38
N ASN A 265 -4.16 12.07 -14.51
CA ASN A 265 -5.23 11.61 -15.38
C ASN A 265 -5.19 10.08 -15.59
N HIS A 266 -4.01 9.49 -15.71
CA HIS A 266 -3.81 8.09 -16.08
C HIS A 266 -3.68 7.20 -14.86
N PHE A 267 -4.38 6.07 -14.86
CA PHE A 267 -4.18 5.01 -13.87
C PHE A 267 -4.33 3.62 -14.46
N TRP A 268 -3.69 2.65 -13.82
CA TRP A 268 -3.69 1.25 -14.22
C TRP A 268 -4.12 0.36 -13.06
N GLN A 269 -4.85 -0.71 -13.38
CA GLN A 269 -5.37 -1.65 -12.39
C GLN A 269 -5.50 -3.04 -13.01
N VAL A 270 -5.43 -4.08 -12.16
CA VAL A 270 -6.00 -5.37 -12.53
C VAL A 270 -7.51 -5.35 -12.38
N GLN A 271 -8.21 -6.10 -13.22
CA GLN A 271 -9.67 -6.11 -13.30
C GLN A 271 -10.23 -7.53 -13.19
N ILE A 272 -11.41 -7.63 -12.58
CA ILE A 272 -12.28 -8.80 -12.61
C ILE A 272 -13.37 -8.55 -13.65
N ASP A 273 -13.17 -9.06 -14.86
CA ASP A 273 -14.17 -8.97 -15.94
C ASP A 273 -14.98 -10.28 -16.02
N PRO A 274 -16.23 -10.31 -15.53
CA PRO A 274 -17.06 -11.52 -15.54
C PRO A 274 -17.53 -11.90 -16.95
N SER A 275 -17.37 -11.04 -17.96
CA SER A 275 -17.72 -11.34 -19.35
C SER A 275 -16.67 -12.23 -20.05
N LYS A 276 -15.45 -12.30 -19.51
CA LYS A 276 -14.39 -13.14 -20.06
C LYS A 276 -14.49 -14.58 -19.53
N PRO A 277 -14.35 -15.60 -20.39
CA PRO A 277 -14.39 -16.97 -19.95
C PRO A 277 -13.19 -17.29 -19.04
N TYR A 278 -13.40 -18.17 -18.07
CA TYR A 278 -12.35 -18.73 -17.23
C TYR A 278 -12.55 -20.23 -17.08
N ASP A 279 -11.47 -20.99 -17.27
CA ASP A 279 -11.50 -22.45 -17.20
C ASP A 279 -11.31 -22.94 -15.77
N PHE A 280 -12.40 -22.97 -15.01
CA PHE A 280 -12.42 -23.48 -13.63
C PHE A 280 -12.07 -24.96 -13.54
N GLN A 281 -12.32 -25.76 -14.57
CA GLN A 281 -12.01 -27.19 -14.55
C GLN A 281 -10.50 -27.41 -14.60
N LYS A 282 -9.80 -26.65 -15.45
CA LYS A 282 -8.35 -26.75 -15.60
C LYS A 282 -7.59 -26.02 -14.49
N CYS A 283 -8.08 -24.86 -14.07
CA CYS A 283 -7.32 -23.95 -13.19
C CYS A 283 -7.78 -23.96 -11.72
N GLY A 284 -8.98 -24.48 -11.43
CA GLY A 284 -9.62 -24.33 -10.13
C GLY A 284 -9.96 -22.87 -9.81
N SER A 285 -10.36 -22.61 -8.56
CA SER A 285 -10.62 -21.24 -8.09
C SER A 285 -9.31 -20.45 -7.99
N PRO A 286 -9.20 -19.26 -8.61
CA PRO A 286 -7.98 -18.47 -8.54
C PRO A 286 -7.76 -17.93 -7.11
N ALA A 287 -6.54 -18.11 -6.60
CA ALA A 287 -6.16 -17.55 -5.32
C ALA A 287 -6.18 -16.01 -5.40
N GLY A 288 -6.73 -15.34 -4.38
CA GLY A 288 -6.79 -13.87 -4.34
C GLY A 288 -7.80 -13.20 -5.28
N GLY A 289 -8.59 -13.96 -6.05
CA GLY A 289 -9.61 -13.41 -6.96
C GLY A 289 -9.26 -13.56 -8.43
N LEU A 290 -10.29 -13.46 -9.28
CA LEU A 290 -10.20 -13.65 -10.73
C LEU A 290 -9.78 -12.34 -11.41
N PHE A 291 -8.58 -11.86 -11.12
CA PHE A 291 -7.98 -10.72 -11.83
C PHE A 291 -7.56 -11.13 -13.24
N ASN A 292 -8.53 -11.28 -14.15
CA ASN A 292 -8.35 -11.89 -15.46
C ASN A 292 -7.99 -10.88 -16.55
N SER A 293 -8.09 -9.57 -16.29
CA SER A 293 -7.79 -8.52 -17.25
C SER A 293 -6.90 -7.44 -16.63
N LEU A 294 -6.14 -6.74 -17.48
CA LEU A 294 -5.31 -5.60 -17.11
C LEU A 294 -5.87 -4.36 -17.82
N GLY A 295 -6.06 -3.27 -17.09
CA GLY A 295 -6.67 -2.05 -17.63
C GLY A 295 -5.82 -0.81 -17.42
N HIS A 296 -5.84 0.05 -18.43
CA HIS A 296 -5.44 1.46 -18.41
C HIS A 296 -6.70 2.31 -18.54
N PHE A 297 -6.79 3.35 -17.72
CA PHE A 297 -7.95 4.21 -17.62
C PHE A 297 -7.53 5.67 -17.52
N THR A 298 -8.41 6.56 -17.98
CA THR A 298 -8.25 8.00 -17.80
C THR A 298 -9.44 8.61 -17.06
N TRP A 299 -9.19 9.50 -16.10
CA TRP A 299 -10.27 10.23 -15.44
C TRP A 299 -10.97 11.22 -16.37
N ASP A 300 -10.17 11.97 -17.12
CA ASP A 300 -10.62 12.86 -18.19
C ASP A 300 -10.92 12.00 -19.44
N GLY A 301 -12.08 12.22 -20.07
CA GLY A 301 -12.51 11.43 -21.24
C GLY A 301 -13.02 10.01 -20.94
N ARG A 302 -12.70 9.42 -19.77
CA ARG A 302 -13.14 8.08 -19.34
C ARG A 302 -12.74 6.96 -20.30
N GLU A 303 -11.54 7.06 -20.85
CA GLU A 303 -11.02 6.03 -21.74
C GLU A 303 -10.78 4.74 -20.95
N LYS A 304 -10.99 3.61 -21.64
CA LYS A 304 -10.76 2.26 -21.13
C LYS A 304 -9.97 1.51 -22.18
N ASP A 305 -8.74 1.14 -21.86
CA ASP A 305 -7.90 0.29 -22.68
C ASP A 305 -7.54 -0.97 -21.90
N VAL A 306 -7.99 -2.13 -22.37
CA VAL A 306 -8.03 -3.37 -21.57
C VAL A 306 -7.47 -4.54 -22.35
N TYR A 307 -6.61 -5.31 -21.69
CA TYR A 307 -6.03 -6.53 -22.20
C TYR A 307 -6.51 -7.76 -21.41
N TRP A 308 -6.90 -8.82 -22.13
CA TRP A 308 -7.27 -10.12 -21.57
C TRP A 308 -6.32 -11.20 -22.10
N ALA A 309 -5.59 -11.87 -21.21
CA ALA A 309 -4.54 -12.83 -21.58
C ALA A 309 -5.04 -14.25 -21.87
N GLY A 310 -6.33 -14.52 -21.65
CA GLY A 310 -6.95 -15.82 -21.92
C GLY A 310 -7.62 -16.45 -20.70
N PRO A 311 -8.24 -17.63 -20.88
CA PRO A 311 -9.14 -18.23 -19.89
C PRO A 311 -8.44 -18.97 -18.76
N THR A 312 -7.12 -19.13 -18.81
CA THR A 312 -6.33 -19.89 -17.83
C THR A 312 -5.35 -19.01 -17.04
N THR A 313 -5.50 -17.69 -17.15
CA THR A 313 -4.52 -16.74 -16.66
C THR A 313 -5.11 -15.71 -15.72
N THR A 314 -4.30 -15.21 -14.79
CA THR A 314 -4.62 -14.02 -13.96
C THR A 314 -3.41 -13.10 -13.87
N PHE A 315 -3.64 -11.81 -13.60
CA PHE A 315 -2.60 -10.81 -13.38
C PHE A 315 -2.34 -10.62 -11.88
N GLN A 316 -1.11 -10.25 -11.53
CA GLN A 316 -0.79 -9.60 -10.24
C GLN A 316 -0.72 -8.08 -10.40
N GLU A 317 -0.38 -7.34 -9.35
CA GLU A 317 -0.26 -5.87 -9.39
C GLU A 317 0.69 -5.41 -10.53
N PRO A 318 0.27 -4.42 -11.36
CA PRO A 318 1.14 -3.83 -12.36
C PRO A 318 2.10 -2.80 -11.73
N VAL A 319 3.14 -2.41 -12.45
CA VAL A 319 4.07 -1.34 -12.07
C VAL A 319 4.33 -0.48 -13.29
N PHE A 320 4.12 0.83 -13.15
CA PHE A 320 4.45 1.80 -14.19
C PHE A 320 5.95 2.11 -14.19
N VAL A 321 6.54 2.20 -15.38
CA VAL A 321 7.93 2.57 -15.59
C VAL A 321 7.96 3.71 -16.60
N PRO A 322 8.40 4.92 -16.22
CA PRO A 322 8.43 6.03 -17.15
C PRO A 322 9.40 5.75 -18.30
N ARG A 323 9.04 6.21 -19.51
CA ARG A 323 10.00 6.20 -20.62
C ARG A 323 11.19 7.07 -20.21
N GLY A 324 12.37 6.46 -20.16
CA GLY A 324 13.58 7.19 -19.83
C GLY A 324 13.82 8.30 -20.85
N THR A 325 13.93 9.53 -20.39
CA THR A 325 14.40 10.67 -21.20
C THR A 325 15.91 10.88 -21.08
N SER A 326 16.62 10.11 -20.24
CA SER A 326 18.07 10.29 -20.11
C SER A 326 18.80 9.47 -21.17
N SER A 327 19.23 10.14 -22.24
CA SER A 327 20.49 9.76 -22.84
C SER A 327 21.58 9.82 -21.76
N ALA A 328 22.52 8.87 -21.76
CA ALA A 328 23.71 8.94 -20.90
C ALA A 328 24.71 10.02 -21.38
N ASP A 329 24.32 10.88 -22.34
CA ASP A 329 25.16 11.93 -22.89
C ASP A 329 24.93 13.23 -22.12
N PRO A 330 25.90 13.71 -21.32
CA PRO A 330 25.82 15.00 -20.63
C PRO A 330 25.78 16.21 -21.59
N LYS A 331 25.78 16.00 -22.92
CA LYS A 331 25.60 17.03 -23.95
C LYS A 331 24.19 17.08 -24.56
N SER A 332 23.25 16.22 -24.16
CA SER A 332 21.88 16.31 -24.67
C SER A 332 21.21 17.60 -24.19
N GLU A 333 20.43 18.24 -25.06
CA GLU A 333 19.60 19.38 -24.69
C GLU A 333 18.66 19.03 -23.52
N PRO A 334 18.21 20.04 -22.72
CA PRO A 334 17.25 19.79 -21.66
C PRO A 334 16.01 19.09 -22.23
N GLU A 335 15.76 17.89 -21.70
CA GLU A 335 14.65 17.05 -22.13
C GLU A 335 13.30 17.75 -21.85
N PRO A 336 12.31 17.58 -22.74
CA PRO A 336 10.97 18.08 -22.49
C PRO A 336 10.42 17.50 -21.18
N ALA A 337 9.51 18.24 -20.55
CA ALA A 337 8.84 17.78 -19.34
C ALA A 337 8.22 16.39 -19.60
N PRO A 338 8.40 15.43 -18.67
CA PRO A 338 7.87 14.09 -18.87
C PRO A 338 6.36 14.12 -19.07
N VAL A 339 5.89 13.47 -20.12
CA VAL A 339 4.47 13.27 -20.38
C VAL A 339 3.96 12.21 -19.40
N GLU A 340 2.88 12.51 -18.68
CA GLU A 340 2.23 11.59 -17.76
C GLU A 340 1.90 10.27 -18.48
N GLY A 341 2.29 9.15 -17.86
CA GLY A 341 1.95 7.82 -18.38
C GLY A 341 2.66 7.40 -19.68
N ASP A 342 3.52 8.24 -20.27
CA ASP A 342 4.41 7.80 -21.34
C ASP A 342 5.51 6.90 -20.77
N GLY A 343 5.45 5.63 -21.12
CA GLY A 343 6.33 4.62 -20.58
C GLY A 343 5.83 3.21 -20.81
N TYR A 344 6.17 2.35 -19.87
CA TYR A 344 5.92 0.92 -19.92
C TYR A 344 5.14 0.49 -18.69
N LEU A 345 4.34 -0.56 -18.86
CA LEU A 345 3.70 -1.23 -17.74
C LEU A 345 4.27 -2.64 -17.62
N LEU A 346 4.86 -2.94 -16.46
CA LEU A 346 5.36 -4.27 -16.12
C LEU A 346 4.31 -4.98 -15.25
N VAL A 347 4.04 -6.24 -15.53
CA VAL A 347 3.08 -7.02 -14.72
C VAL A 347 3.42 -8.51 -14.74
N LEU A 348 3.19 -9.18 -13.62
CA LEU A 348 3.24 -10.64 -13.56
C LEU A 348 1.92 -11.26 -14.07
N LEU A 349 2.02 -12.13 -15.07
CA LEU A 349 0.94 -12.99 -15.51
C LEU A 349 1.12 -14.38 -14.90
N ASN A 350 0.09 -14.91 -14.24
CA ASN A 350 0.04 -16.28 -13.75
C ASN A 350 -0.59 -17.18 -14.81
N HIS A 351 0.14 -18.16 -15.33
CA HIS A 351 -0.43 -19.28 -16.10
C HIS A 351 -0.85 -20.37 -15.12
N LEU A 352 -2.13 -20.46 -14.82
CA LEU A 352 -2.63 -21.34 -13.76
C LEU A 352 -2.67 -22.81 -14.17
N ASP A 353 -2.78 -23.07 -15.47
CA ASP A 353 -2.78 -24.40 -16.07
C ASP A 353 -1.38 -24.96 -16.29
N GLU A 354 -0.40 -24.11 -16.57
CA GLU A 354 1.00 -24.50 -16.74
C GLU A 354 1.82 -24.39 -15.45
N LEU A 355 1.25 -23.79 -14.41
CA LEU A 355 1.90 -23.54 -13.13
C LEU A 355 3.25 -22.80 -13.30
N ARG A 356 3.22 -21.70 -14.06
CA ARG A 356 4.35 -20.78 -14.24
C ARG A 356 3.89 -19.33 -14.25
N ASN A 357 4.85 -18.42 -14.27
CA ASN A 357 4.60 -16.99 -14.38
C ASN A 357 5.39 -16.37 -15.53
N ASP A 358 4.83 -15.33 -16.13
CA ASP A 358 5.53 -14.46 -17.08
C ASP A 358 5.61 -13.05 -16.53
N ILE A 359 6.68 -12.32 -16.85
CA ILE A 359 6.70 -10.87 -16.74
C ILE A 359 6.34 -10.32 -18.11
N LEU A 360 5.22 -9.61 -18.18
CA LEU A 360 4.78 -8.95 -19.40
C LEU A 360 5.17 -7.48 -19.34
N ILE A 361 5.60 -6.95 -20.48
CA ILE A 361 5.93 -5.54 -20.67
C ILE A 361 4.98 -5.01 -21.75
N PHE A 362 4.23 -3.97 -21.42
CA PHE A 362 3.33 -3.27 -22.34
C PHE A 362 3.85 -1.86 -22.61
N ASP A 363 3.45 -1.27 -23.75
CA ASP A 363 3.36 0.19 -23.82
C ASP A 363 2.22 0.61 -22.89
N ALA A 364 2.48 1.53 -21.96
CA ALA A 364 1.54 1.84 -20.88
C ALA A 364 0.24 2.48 -21.37
N LEU A 365 0.21 3.04 -22.59
CA LEU A 365 -0.96 3.72 -23.15
C LEU A 365 -1.66 2.90 -24.27
N GLU A 366 -1.19 1.67 -24.55
CA GLU A 366 -1.72 0.83 -25.63
C GLU A 366 -1.84 -0.66 -25.23
N LEU A 367 -2.42 -0.93 -24.06
CA LEU A 367 -2.58 -2.28 -23.51
C LEU A 367 -3.35 -3.24 -24.44
N ALA A 368 -4.41 -2.80 -25.12
CA ALA A 368 -5.19 -3.68 -25.99
C ALA A 368 -4.40 -4.22 -27.19
N LYS A 369 -3.28 -3.59 -27.57
CA LYS A 369 -2.38 -4.14 -28.60
C LYS A 369 -1.63 -5.38 -28.12
N GLY A 370 -1.63 -5.64 -26.81
CA GLY A 370 -0.91 -6.73 -26.18
C GLY A 370 0.51 -6.35 -25.75
N PRO A 371 1.20 -7.26 -25.05
CA PRO A 371 2.53 -6.99 -24.53
C PRO A 371 3.53 -6.83 -25.68
N ILE A 372 4.40 -5.83 -25.58
CA ILE A 372 5.53 -5.62 -26.50
C ILE A 372 6.66 -6.63 -26.25
N ALA A 373 6.73 -7.19 -25.04
CA ALA A 373 7.63 -8.28 -24.69
C ALA A 373 7.04 -9.15 -23.56
N ALA A 374 7.45 -10.42 -23.53
CA ALA A 374 7.14 -11.36 -22.47
C ALA A 374 8.40 -12.11 -22.05
N ILE A 375 8.65 -12.17 -20.74
CA ILE A 375 9.75 -12.92 -20.14
C ILE A 375 9.15 -14.14 -19.46
N HIS A 376 9.45 -15.33 -19.99
CA HIS A 376 8.93 -16.58 -19.47
C HIS A 376 9.76 -17.08 -18.29
N MET A 377 9.16 -17.15 -17.10
CA MET A 377 9.89 -17.67 -15.94
C MET A 377 9.79 -19.19 -15.88
N PRO A 378 10.90 -19.90 -15.59
CA PRO A 378 10.91 -21.36 -15.53
C PRO A 378 10.34 -21.92 -14.22
N PHE A 379 9.66 -21.10 -13.42
CA PHE A 379 9.10 -21.46 -12.12
C PHE A 379 7.81 -20.70 -11.84
N LYS A 380 7.07 -21.19 -10.84
CA LYS A 380 5.88 -20.54 -10.29
C LYS A 380 6.24 -19.64 -9.12
N LEU A 381 5.83 -18.39 -9.19
CA LEU A 381 5.69 -17.54 -8.02
C LEU A 381 4.31 -17.76 -7.40
N LYS A 382 4.24 -17.67 -6.07
CA LYS A 382 2.93 -17.56 -5.40
C LYS A 382 2.31 -16.21 -5.74
N LEU A 383 1.01 -16.09 -5.48
CA LEU A 383 0.35 -14.79 -5.49
C LEU A 383 1.10 -13.84 -4.54
N GLY A 384 1.60 -12.74 -5.09
CA GLY A 384 2.20 -11.66 -4.34
C GLY A 384 1.18 -10.65 -3.84
N LEU A 385 1.68 -9.56 -3.27
CA LEU A 385 0.92 -8.37 -2.91
C LEU A 385 1.45 -7.21 -3.73
N HIS A 386 2.29 -6.34 -3.16
CA HIS A 386 2.79 -5.16 -3.84
C HIS A 386 4.22 -5.30 -4.38
N GLY A 387 4.54 -4.51 -5.40
CA GLY A 387 5.87 -4.40 -5.97
C GLY A 387 6.15 -3.00 -6.52
N ASN A 388 7.43 -2.65 -6.70
CA ASN A 388 7.85 -1.33 -7.16
C ASN A 388 8.98 -1.44 -8.15
N PHE A 389 9.08 -0.46 -9.05
CA PHE A 389 10.21 -0.32 -9.96
C PHE A 389 11.23 0.63 -9.33
N VAL A 390 12.50 0.29 -9.48
CA VAL A 390 13.63 1.15 -9.11
C VAL A 390 14.54 1.20 -10.31
N ASP A 391 14.89 2.41 -10.76
CA ASP A 391 15.82 2.55 -11.86
C ASP A 391 17.23 2.10 -11.41
N GLN A 392 17.95 1.40 -12.28
CA GLN A 392 19.32 0.96 -11.98
C GLN A 392 20.22 2.15 -11.60
N ARG A 393 20.00 3.33 -12.20
CA ARG A 393 20.77 4.54 -11.88
C ARG A 393 20.57 4.99 -10.44
N ASP A 394 19.38 4.81 -9.88
CA ASP A 394 19.11 5.12 -8.48
C ASP A 394 19.84 4.15 -7.55
N ILE A 395 19.83 2.85 -7.88
CA ILE A 395 20.58 1.83 -7.13
C ILE A 395 22.08 2.17 -7.14
N ASP A 396 22.65 2.41 -8.32
CA ASP A 396 24.08 2.72 -8.48
C ASP A 396 24.49 4.00 -7.73
N ALA A 397 23.69 5.07 -7.85
CA ALA A 397 23.93 6.33 -7.15
C ALA A 397 23.92 6.13 -5.63
N TRP A 398 22.97 5.36 -5.09
CA TRP A 398 22.89 5.11 -3.66
C TRP A 398 23.97 4.15 -3.14
N GLN A 399 24.42 3.18 -3.94
CA GLN A 399 25.56 2.34 -3.56
C GLN A 399 26.82 3.17 -3.32
N LEU A 400 27.05 4.22 -4.12
CA LEU A 400 28.16 5.15 -3.90
C LEU A 400 28.03 5.96 -2.61
N LEU A 401 26.80 6.35 -2.23
CA LEU A 401 26.54 7.09 -0.99
C LEU A 401 26.60 6.19 0.26
N ARG A 402 26.25 4.91 0.13
CA ARG A 402 26.13 3.93 1.22
C ARG A 402 27.37 3.05 1.45
N LYS A 403 28.42 3.17 0.63
CA LYS A 403 29.71 2.50 0.88
C LYS A 403 30.34 2.95 2.21
N GLU A 404 31.32 2.20 2.73
CA GLU A 404 31.94 2.45 4.05
C GLU A 404 32.46 3.89 4.24
N ASP A 405 33.08 4.46 3.21
CA ASP A 405 33.60 5.83 3.16
C ASP A 405 32.65 6.80 2.41
N GLY A 406 31.42 6.37 2.13
CA GLY A 406 30.39 7.17 1.48
C GLY A 406 29.80 8.22 2.43
N GLU A 407 29.21 9.27 1.86
CA GLU A 407 28.65 10.40 2.61
C GLU A 407 27.60 9.97 3.65
N VAL A 408 26.78 8.97 3.33
CA VAL A 408 25.70 8.47 4.20
C VAL A 408 26.16 7.27 5.03
N GLY A 409 27.11 6.49 4.50
CA GLY A 409 27.60 5.27 5.12
C GLY A 409 26.61 4.10 5.07
N PRO A 410 27.04 2.89 5.46
CA PRO A 410 26.23 1.68 5.33
C PRO A 410 24.91 1.74 6.09
N VAL A 411 23.92 0.99 5.58
CA VAL A 411 22.64 0.78 6.27
C VAL A 411 22.91 0.08 7.60
N ARG A 412 22.29 0.56 8.68
CA ARG A 412 22.41 -0.03 10.02
C ARG A 412 21.09 -0.58 10.49
N LYS A 413 21.10 -1.81 11.01
CA LYS A 413 19.95 -2.36 11.73
C LYS A 413 19.74 -1.61 13.03
N ALA A 414 18.51 -1.59 13.50
CA ALA A 414 18.14 -1.06 14.79
C ALA A 414 18.76 -1.91 15.92
N GLU A 415 19.49 -1.26 16.82
CA GLU A 415 20.22 -1.94 17.91
C GLU A 415 19.42 -2.00 19.23
N ARG A 416 18.47 -1.07 19.42
CA ARG A 416 17.70 -0.94 20.66
C ARG A 416 16.33 -1.59 20.53
N PRO A 417 15.82 -2.35 21.52
CA PRO A 417 14.44 -2.82 21.52
C PRO A 417 13.44 -1.66 21.43
N LEU A 418 12.24 -1.95 20.92
CA LEU A 418 11.13 -0.98 20.90
C LEU A 418 10.67 -0.68 22.33
N LYS A 419 10.06 0.50 22.53
CA LYS A 419 9.60 0.95 23.85
C LYS A 419 8.69 -0.06 24.56
N TRP A 420 7.77 -0.69 23.82
CA TRP A 420 6.85 -1.69 24.37
C TRP A 420 7.58 -2.98 24.80
N GLN A 421 8.67 -3.36 24.12
CA GLN A 421 9.49 -4.50 24.53
C GLN A 421 10.20 -4.20 25.86
N VAL A 422 10.77 -3.01 25.99
CA VAL A 422 11.40 -2.55 27.24
C VAL A 422 10.38 -2.43 28.39
N ALA A 423 9.16 -1.97 28.10
CA ALA A 423 8.09 -1.91 29.09
C ALA A 423 7.69 -3.30 29.59
N LEU A 424 7.54 -4.27 28.67
CA LEU A 424 7.25 -5.66 29.00
C LEU A 424 8.33 -6.30 29.89
N GLU A 425 9.61 -6.01 29.63
CA GLU A 425 10.72 -6.50 30.46
C GLU A 425 10.66 -5.92 31.89
N LYS A 426 10.35 -4.63 32.02
CA LYS A 426 10.24 -3.94 33.33
C LYS A 426 9.08 -4.39 34.18
N GLU A 427 7.99 -4.86 33.57
CA GLU A 427 6.84 -5.42 34.28
C GLU A 427 7.13 -6.76 34.97
N GLY A 428 8.35 -7.31 34.84
CA GLY A 428 8.82 -8.42 35.67
C GLY A 428 8.08 -9.74 35.43
N VAL A 429 7.47 -9.91 34.26
CA VAL A 429 6.80 -11.16 33.92
C VAL A 429 7.79 -12.11 33.26
N ASP A 430 8.72 -12.59 34.08
CA ASP A 430 9.59 -13.74 33.80
C ASP A 430 8.72 -14.96 33.46
N GLY A 431 8.87 -15.46 32.23
CA GLY A 431 8.07 -16.56 31.71
C GLY A 431 8.79 -17.38 30.65
N MET A 432 9.90 -17.99 31.07
CA MET A 432 10.58 -19.15 30.45
C MET A 432 11.15 -19.01 29.03
N ASN A 433 12.49 -18.94 28.99
CA ASN A 433 13.39 -19.59 28.03
C ASN A 433 13.11 -19.38 26.54
N GLY A 434 13.62 -18.27 26.04
CA GLY A 434 14.11 -18.16 24.67
C GLY A 434 15.09 -17.00 24.64
N THR A 435 16.38 -17.30 24.69
CA THR A 435 17.45 -16.33 24.41
C THR A 435 17.05 -15.45 23.23
N MET A 436 16.94 -14.14 23.48
CA MET A 436 17.02 -13.12 22.44
C MET A 436 18.37 -13.38 21.73
N LEU A 437 18.32 -14.01 20.57
CA LEU A 437 19.51 -14.25 19.75
C LEU A 437 19.90 -12.92 19.09
N GLU A 438 21.20 -12.62 19.21
CA GLU A 438 21.94 -11.48 18.65
C GLU A 438 21.81 -11.30 17.12
#